data_AF-A0A1Y1UNA6-F1
#
_entry.id   AF-A0A1Y1UNA6-F1
#
_cell.length_a   1.000
_cell.length_b   1.000
_cell.length_c   1.000
_cell.angle_alpha   90.00
_cell.angle_beta   90.00
_cell.angle_gamma   90.00
#
_symmetry.space_group_name_H-M   'P 1'
#
loop_
_entity.id
_entity.type
_entity.pdbx_description
1 polymer ?
#
loop_
_entity_poly.entity_id
_entity_poly.type
_entity_poly.pdbx_seq_one_letter_code
_entity_poly.pdbx_strand_id
1 'polypeptide(L)'
;MADAINIIIGLVIFFFIFKLLFGRSENGNEARNGRGRHLVNPEDVTTINSMFPQIPRSAIEADLARTGSVNSTCERILSGEIVIPPEPVAAASPFNDSNSKSPLLSKNTLKDVNLNNPIEEPEKIWKKTSEERQVDFSKRKLYMYQQARKRFLENKEKQKEADAADNE
;
A
#
# COMPACT_ATOMS: atom_id res chain seq x y z
N MET A 1 1.49 39.43 -38.38
CA MET A 1 0.84 38.14 -38.09
C MET A 1 1.86 37.03 -37.84
N ALA A 2 2.92 36.90 -38.65
CA ALA A 2 3.99 35.92 -38.43
C ALA A 2 4.71 36.09 -37.07
N ASP A 3 4.99 37.32 -36.64
CA ASP A 3 5.62 37.57 -35.33
C ASP A 3 4.76 37.12 -34.15
N ALA A 4 3.45 37.33 -34.22
CA ALA A 4 2.53 36.86 -33.19
C ALA A 4 2.50 35.33 -33.11
N ILE A 5 2.59 34.65 -34.25
CA ILE A 5 2.64 33.19 -34.33
C ILE A 5 3.94 32.66 -33.70
N ASN A 6 5.09 33.29 -33.99
CA ASN A 6 6.38 32.89 -33.41
C ASN A 6 6.41 33.08 -31.88
N ILE A 7 5.82 34.17 -31.38
CA ILE A 7 5.69 34.41 -29.93
C ILE A 7 4.83 33.34 -29.26
N ILE A 8 3.70 32.96 -29.87
CA ILE A 8 2.81 31.91 -29.34
C ILE A 8 3.53 30.55 -29.32
N ILE A 9 4.24 30.20 -30.39
CA ILE A 9 5.01 28.94 -30.46
C ILE A 9 6.10 28.91 -29.39
N GLY A 10 6.81 30.03 -29.18
CA GLY A 10 7.81 30.18 -28.13
C GLY A 10 7.22 29.96 -26.73
N LEU A 11 6.04 30.51 -26.44
CA LEU A 11 5.36 30.33 -25.16
C LEU A 11 4.90 28.88 -24.93
N VAL A 12 4.44 28.18 -25.96
CA VAL A 12 4.02 26.77 -25.86
C VAL A 12 5.22 25.86 -25.60
N ILE A 13 6.33 26.07 -26.32
CA ILE A 13 7.56 25.30 -26.11
C ILE A 13 8.14 25.58 -24.73
N PHE A 14 8.18 26.85 -24.32
CA PHE A 14 8.63 27.24 -22.99
C PHE A 14 7.75 26.60 -21.90
N PHE A 15 6.43 26.63 -22.06
CA PHE A 15 5.50 25.96 -21.13
C PHE A 15 5.75 24.45 -21.05
N PHE A 16 5.99 23.77 -22.17
CA PHE A 16 6.29 22.34 -22.18
C PHE A 16 7.63 22.02 -21.50
N ILE A 17 8.67 22.83 -21.75
CA ILE A 17 9.97 22.68 -21.08
C ILE A 17 9.84 22.99 -19.59
N PHE A 18 9.08 24.02 -19.22
CA PHE A 18 8.82 24.35 -17.82
C PHE A 18 7.98 23.25 -17.16
N LYS A 19 6.99 22.67 -17.83
CA LYS A 19 6.22 21.52 -17.35
C LYS A 19 7.08 20.24 -17.27
N LEU A 20 8.09 20.09 -18.13
CA LEU A 20 9.03 18.98 -18.09
C LEU A 20 10.07 19.14 -16.97
N LEU A 21 10.56 20.37 -16.72
CA LEU A 21 11.57 20.67 -15.70
C LEU A 21 10.97 20.91 -14.31
N PHE A 22 9.85 21.63 -14.20
CA PHE A 22 9.16 21.95 -12.95
C PHE A 22 7.96 21.05 -12.64
N GLY A 23 7.39 20.35 -13.63
CA GLY A 23 6.34 19.34 -13.40
C GLY A 23 6.85 18.02 -12.84
N ARG A 24 8.14 17.94 -12.47
CA ARG A 24 8.68 16.85 -11.63
C ARG A 24 8.69 17.23 -10.14
N SER A 25 7.85 18.18 -9.72
CA SER A 25 7.61 18.46 -8.30
C SER A 25 6.14 18.28 -7.94
N GLU A 26 5.94 17.43 -6.93
CA GLU A 26 4.68 17.07 -6.25
C GLU A 26 3.74 16.07 -6.95
N ASN A 27 4.23 14.83 -7.07
CA ASN A 27 3.53 13.72 -6.43
C ASN A 27 4.55 12.83 -5.74
N GLY A 28 4.98 13.25 -4.54
CA GLY A 28 5.63 12.36 -3.61
C GLY A 28 4.61 11.34 -3.13
N ASN A 29 4.45 10.22 -3.85
CA ASN A 29 3.76 9.01 -3.39
C ASN A 29 3.93 7.79 -4.33
N GLU A 30 5.11 7.61 -4.91
CA GLU A 30 5.52 6.28 -5.45
C GLU A 30 6.44 5.54 -4.47
N ALA A 31 6.23 5.78 -3.18
CA ALA A 31 6.45 4.74 -2.17
C ALA A 31 5.26 3.77 -2.17
N ARG A 32 5.02 3.12 -3.31
CA ARG A 32 4.17 1.93 -3.40
C ARG A 32 4.89 0.80 -4.13
N ASN A 33 6.16 0.59 -3.78
CA ASN A 33 6.71 -0.76 -3.75
C ASN A 33 6.12 -1.54 -2.55
N GLY A 34 4.83 -1.35 -2.31
CA GLY A 34 4.03 -2.32 -1.61
C GLY A 34 4.10 -3.56 -2.49
N ARG A 35 4.38 -4.69 -1.85
CA ARG A 35 4.23 -6.03 -2.41
C ARG A 35 2.74 -6.23 -2.74
N GLY A 36 2.24 -5.44 -3.69
CA GLY A 36 0.92 -5.50 -4.23
C GLY A 36 0.92 -6.76 -5.06
N ARG A 37 0.12 -7.72 -4.65
CA ARG A 37 -0.19 -8.85 -5.49
C ARG A 37 -0.61 -8.29 -6.85
N HIS A 38 0.13 -8.62 -7.90
CA HIS A 38 -0.26 -8.24 -9.24
C HIS A 38 -1.63 -8.85 -9.53
N LEU A 39 -2.50 -8.07 -10.18
CA LEU A 39 -3.75 -8.62 -10.70
C LEU A 39 -3.37 -9.67 -11.76
N VAL A 40 -3.80 -10.91 -11.53
CA VAL A 40 -3.50 -12.05 -12.39
C VAL A 40 -4.56 -12.11 -13.48
N ASN A 41 -4.14 -12.04 -14.76
CA ASN A 41 -5.07 -12.29 -15.85
C ASN A 41 -5.27 -13.81 -16.00
N PRO A 42 -6.51 -14.27 -16.24
CA PRO A 42 -6.78 -15.68 -16.43
C PRO A 42 -6.12 -16.24 -17.71
N GLU A 43 -5.93 -15.42 -18.74
CA GLU A 43 -5.26 -15.82 -20.00
C GLU A 43 -3.77 -16.12 -19.82
N ASP A 44 -3.12 -15.43 -18.88
CA ASP A 44 -1.72 -15.68 -18.55
C ASP A 44 -1.57 -17.07 -17.90
N VAL A 45 -2.54 -17.43 -17.04
CA VAL A 45 -2.60 -18.75 -16.39
C VAL A 45 -2.86 -19.86 -17.39
N THR A 46 -3.79 -19.68 -18.33
CA THR A 46 -4.11 -20.69 -19.35
C THR A 46 -2.91 -20.96 -20.26
N THR A 47 -2.20 -19.90 -20.65
CA THR A 47 -0.97 -19.98 -21.45
C THR A 47 0.10 -20.80 -20.75
N ILE A 48 0.42 -20.48 -19.48
CA ILE A 48 1.44 -21.22 -18.71
C ILE A 48 0.99 -22.67 -18.46
N ASN A 49 -0.30 -22.89 -18.17
CA ASN A 49 -0.85 -24.23 -17.94
C ASN A 49 -0.78 -25.12 -19.20
N SER A 50 -0.83 -24.54 -20.41
CA SER A 50 -0.64 -25.28 -21.67
C SER A 50 0.81 -25.73 -21.88
N MET A 51 1.78 -24.96 -21.40
CA MET A 51 3.21 -25.28 -21.49
C MET A 51 3.65 -26.24 -20.38
N PHE A 52 3.06 -26.10 -19.18
CA PHE A 52 3.42 -26.88 -17.99
C PHE A 52 2.19 -27.51 -17.34
N PRO A 53 1.60 -28.56 -17.95
CA PRO A 53 0.40 -29.23 -17.42
C PRO A 53 0.64 -29.96 -16.09
N GLN A 54 1.90 -30.20 -15.71
CA GLN A 54 2.27 -30.83 -14.45
C GLN A 54 2.16 -29.90 -13.24
N ILE A 55 1.98 -28.59 -13.44
CA ILE A 55 1.88 -27.60 -12.35
C ILE A 55 0.42 -27.20 -12.17
N PRO A 56 -0.10 -27.21 -10.93
CA PRO A 56 -1.49 -26.83 -10.69
C PRO A 56 -1.69 -25.33 -10.94
N ARG A 57 -2.86 -24.96 -11.48
CA ARG A 57 -3.24 -23.57 -11.76
C ARG A 57 -3.10 -22.64 -10.55
N SER A 58 -3.40 -23.12 -9.35
CA SER A 58 -3.25 -22.36 -8.11
C SER A 58 -1.81 -21.93 -7.82
N ALA A 59 -0.82 -22.76 -8.16
CA ALA A 59 0.59 -22.42 -8.01
C ALA A 59 1.03 -21.38 -9.05
N ILE A 60 0.51 -21.50 -10.28
CA ILE A 60 0.76 -20.52 -11.35
C ILE A 60 0.18 -19.15 -10.98
N GLU A 61 -1.06 -19.12 -10.48
CA GLU A 61 -1.72 -17.88 -10.02
C GLU A 61 -0.96 -17.23 -8.86
N ALA A 62 -0.52 -18.02 -7.88
CA ALA A 62 0.25 -17.52 -6.75
C ALA A 62 1.61 -16.95 -7.19
N ASP A 63 2.29 -17.60 -8.14
CA ASP A 63 3.57 -17.12 -8.66
C ASP A 63 3.39 -15.89 -9.57
N LEU A 64 2.39 -15.86 -10.45
CA LEU A 64 2.03 -14.69 -11.26
C LEU A 64 1.66 -13.48 -10.41
N ALA A 65 0.95 -13.69 -9.29
CA ALA A 65 0.64 -12.62 -8.35
C ALA A 65 1.91 -12.04 -7.70
N ARG A 66 3.02 -12.80 -7.65
CA ARG A 66 4.31 -12.38 -7.10
C ARG A 66 5.23 -11.77 -8.16
N THR A 67 5.33 -12.36 -9.33
CA THR A 67 6.24 -11.95 -10.42
C THR A 67 5.63 -10.86 -11.31
N GLY A 68 4.31 -10.88 -11.50
CA GLY A 68 3.59 -9.99 -12.40
C GLY A 68 3.86 -10.22 -13.88
N SER A 69 4.60 -11.28 -14.26
CA SER A 69 4.90 -11.57 -15.67
C SER A 69 4.96 -13.06 -15.98
N VAL A 70 4.46 -13.43 -17.15
CA VAL A 70 4.46 -14.80 -17.67
C VAL A 70 5.88 -15.33 -17.83
N ASN A 71 6.79 -14.55 -18.42
CA ASN A 71 8.16 -14.99 -18.68
C ASN A 71 8.93 -15.28 -17.38
N SER A 72 8.83 -14.39 -16.39
CA SER A 72 9.48 -14.62 -15.09
C SER A 72 8.91 -15.84 -14.37
N THR A 73 7.61 -16.08 -14.48
CA THR A 73 7.00 -17.30 -13.93
C THR A 73 7.48 -18.55 -14.68
N CYS A 74 7.59 -18.52 -16.02
CA CYS A 74 8.17 -19.63 -16.79
C CYS A 74 9.62 -19.94 -16.40
N GLU A 75 10.46 -18.92 -16.23
CA GLU A 75 11.86 -19.13 -15.79
C GLU A 75 11.94 -19.73 -14.38
N ARG A 76 11.08 -19.28 -13.46
CA ARG A 76 11.00 -19.83 -12.09
C ARG A 76 10.45 -21.25 -12.05
N ILE A 77 9.55 -21.56 -12.98
CA ILE A 77 9.05 -22.91 -13.19
C ILE A 77 10.21 -23.84 -13.62
N LEU A 78 11.00 -23.40 -14.59
CA LEU A 78 12.15 -24.15 -15.10
C LEU A 78 13.26 -24.30 -14.04
N SER A 79 13.45 -23.31 -13.17
CA SER A 79 14.40 -23.39 -12.06
C SER A 79 13.90 -24.20 -10.86
N GLY A 80 12.62 -24.60 -10.84
CA GLY A 80 12.00 -25.33 -9.74
C GLY A 80 11.73 -24.48 -8.49
N GLU A 81 11.71 -23.15 -8.60
CA GLU A 81 11.56 -22.21 -7.48
C GLU A 81 10.10 -21.83 -7.17
N ILE A 82 9.15 -22.64 -7.64
CA ILE A 82 7.71 -22.41 -7.42
C ILE A 82 7.33 -22.87 -6.03
N VAL A 83 6.71 -21.97 -5.27
CA VAL A 83 6.10 -22.35 -3.99
C VAL A 83 4.71 -22.89 -4.30
N ILE A 84 4.53 -24.19 -4.13
CA ILE A 84 3.21 -24.82 -4.24
C ILE A 84 2.39 -24.37 -3.01
N PRO A 85 1.31 -23.58 -3.20
CA PRO A 85 0.49 -23.16 -2.09
C PRO A 85 -0.16 -24.40 -1.45
N PRO A 86 -0.22 -24.49 -0.11
CA PRO A 86 -0.97 -25.56 0.55
C PRO A 86 -2.42 -25.50 0.08
N GLU A 87 -2.97 -26.65 -0.28
CA GLU A 87 -4.34 -26.73 -0.80
C GLU A 87 -5.32 -26.01 0.15
N PRO A 88 -6.23 -25.17 -0.37
CA PRO A 88 -7.22 -24.53 0.45
C PRO A 88 -8.16 -25.60 0.99
N VAL A 89 -8.01 -25.95 2.27
CA VAL A 89 -9.05 -26.66 3.02
C VAL A 89 -10.35 -25.89 2.81
N ALA A 90 -11.35 -26.55 2.23
CA ALA A 90 -12.61 -25.95 1.83
C ALA A 90 -13.18 -25.08 2.95
N ALA A 91 -13.10 -23.75 2.78
CA ALA A 91 -13.80 -22.82 3.63
C ALA A 91 -15.30 -23.00 3.33
N ALA A 92 -16.05 -23.37 4.36
CA ALA A 92 -17.49 -23.42 4.33
C ALA A 92 -18.08 -22.09 3.78
N SER A 93 -19.20 -22.24 3.08
CA SER A 93 -20.07 -21.27 2.39
C SER A 93 -20.02 -19.79 2.81
N PRO A 94 -20.33 -18.86 1.88
CA PRO A 94 -20.30 -17.42 2.14
C PRO A 94 -21.47 -17.04 3.06
N PHE A 95 -21.18 -16.86 4.34
CA PHE A 95 -22.08 -16.10 5.22
C PHE A 95 -21.81 -14.62 5.00
N ASN A 96 -22.85 -13.97 4.49
CA ASN A 96 -23.05 -12.55 4.38
C ASN A 96 -23.05 -11.95 5.79
N ASP A 97 -21.90 -11.48 6.28
CA ASP A 97 -21.82 -10.71 7.52
C ASP A 97 -20.89 -9.51 7.32
N SER A 98 -21.53 -8.38 7.02
CA SER A 98 -20.92 -7.06 6.93
C SER A 98 -20.53 -6.55 8.32
N ASN A 99 -19.62 -7.22 9.04
CA ASN A 99 -18.97 -6.64 10.22
C ASN A 99 -17.72 -7.39 10.74
N SER A 100 -16.91 -8.01 9.87
CA SER A 100 -15.71 -8.70 10.33
C SER A 100 -14.52 -7.75 10.43
N LYS A 101 -14.28 -7.21 11.63
CA LYS A 101 -12.94 -6.75 12.03
C LYS A 101 -11.97 -7.92 11.87
N SER A 102 -10.96 -7.76 11.01
CA SER A 102 -9.97 -8.80 10.73
C SER A 102 -9.25 -9.27 12.00
N PRO A 103 -9.08 -10.59 12.22
CA PRO A 103 -8.47 -11.13 13.44
C PRO A 103 -6.93 -10.97 13.47
N LEU A 104 -6.35 -10.33 12.45
CA LEU A 104 -4.89 -10.16 12.29
C LEU A 104 -4.31 -9.00 13.11
N LEU A 105 -5.14 -8.22 13.82
CA LEU A 105 -4.67 -7.16 14.74
C LEU A 105 -4.38 -7.68 16.17
N SER A 106 -4.49 -8.98 16.42
CA SER A 106 -4.44 -9.59 17.76
C SER A 106 -3.04 -9.87 18.31
N LYS A 107 -1.95 -9.38 17.72
CA LYS A 107 -0.62 -9.35 18.38
C LYS A 107 -0.34 -7.97 18.93
N ASN A 108 -0.93 -7.75 20.10
CA ASN A 108 -1.04 -6.47 20.75
C ASN A 108 0.15 -6.25 21.70
N THR A 109 1.31 -5.88 21.15
CA THR A 109 2.44 -5.30 21.93
C THR A 109 2.17 -3.86 22.39
N LEU A 110 0.96 -3.35 22.14
CA LEU A 110 0.55 -1.98 22.46
C LEU A 110 -0.41 -1.91 23.66
N LYS A 111 -0.83 -3.06 24.22
CA LYS A 111 -1.80 -3.11 25.33
C LYS A 111 -1.29 -2.46 26.61
N ASP A 112 0.02 -2.49 26.83
CA ASP A 112 0.61 -2.05 28.10
C ASP A 112 0.97 -0.56 28.10
N VAL A 113 0.92 0.11 26.94
CA VAL A 113 1.25 1.55 26.86
C VAL A 113 -0.01 2.37 27.06
N ASN A 114 -0.10 3.06 28.19
CA ASN A 114 -1.17 4.02 28.46
C ASN A 114 -1.04 5.24 27.53
N LEU A 115 -1.77 5.19 26.43
CA LEU A 115 -1.81 6.23 25.39
C LEU A 115 -2.44 7.56 25.84
N ASN A 116 -2.99 7.63 27.05
CA ASN A 116 -3.50 8.88 27.62
C ASN A 116 -2.37 9.75 28.18
N ASN A 117 -1.20 9.19 28.49
CA ASN A 117 -0.05 9.95 28.93
C ASN A 117 0.59 10.68 27.73
N PRO A 118 0.94 11.97 27.83
CA PRO A 118 1.66 12.68 26.76
C PRO A 118 2.97 11.96 26.41
N ILE A 119 3.08 11.45 25.18
CA ILE A 119 4.32 10.88 24.65
C ILE A 119 5.10 12.01 23.98
N GLU A 120 6.38 12.13 24.32
CA GLU A 120 7.29 13.11 23.71
C GLU A 120 7.49 12.83 22.21
N GLU A 121 7.58 13.89 21.40
CA GLU A 121 7.79 13.76 19.96
C GLU A 121 9.19 13.19 19.68
N PRO A 122 9.30 12.02 19.01
CA PRO A 122 10.59 11.42 18.75
C PRO A 122 11.35 12.19 17.68
N GLU A 123 12.64 12.39 17.90
CA GLU A 123 13.56 13.05 16.98
C GLU A 123 13.49 12.44 15.57
N LYS A 124 13.54 13.29 14.54
CA LYS A 124 13.54 12.85 13.13
C LYS A 124 14.97 12.55 12.64
N ILE A 125 15.71 11.70 13.34
CA ILE A 125 17.11 11.37 13.02
C ILE A 125 17.27 9.86 12.90
N TRP A 126 17.97 9.41 11.86
CA TRP A 126 18.31 8.00 11.69
C TRP A 126 19.46 7.63 12.65
N LYS A 127 19.20 6.71 13.58
CA LYS A 127 20.22 6.20 14.49
C LYS A 127 21.18 5.24 13.76
N LYS A 128 22.43 5.17 14.23
CA LYS A 128 23.53 4.44 13.58
C LYS A 128 23.45 2.92 13.83
N THR A 129 23.04 2.50 15.03
CA THR A 129 22.92 1.09 15.39
C THR A 129 21.54 0.54 15.00
N SER A 130 21.46 -0.77 14.75
CA SER A 130 20.20 -1.44 14.40
C SER A 130 19.20 -1.41 15.55
N GLU A 131 19.69 -1.64 16.77
CA GLU A 131 18.87 -1.70 17.98
C GLU A 131 18.24 -0.34 18.31
N GLU A 132 19.02 0.75 18.27
CA GLU A 132 18.47 2.10 18.48
C GLU A 132 17.43 2.48 17.44
N ARG A 133 17.62 2.06 16.18
CA ARG A 133 16.64 2.31 15.10
C ARG A 133 15.33 1.57 15.37
N GLN A 134 15.38 0.36 15.91
CA GLN A 134 14.19 -0.41 16.25
C GLN A 134 13.42 0.24 17.42
N VAL A 135 14.14 0.75 18.43
CA VAL A 135 13.55 1.49 19.56
C VAL A 135 12.96 2.82 19.09
N ASP A 136 13.65 3.56 18.22
CA ASP A 136 13.13 4.82 17.67
C ASP A 136 11.86 4.59 16.83
N PHE A 137 11.86 3.53 16.01
CA PHE A 137 10.70 3.15 15.22
C PHE A 137 9.49 2.82 16.11
N SER A 138 9.69 2.08 17.20
CA SER A 138 8.59 1.74 18.12
C SER A 138 8.04 2.99 18.82
N LYS A 139 8.91 3.91 19.27
CA LYS A 139 8.51 5.21 19.82
C LYS A 139 7.72 6.06 18.83
N ARG A 140 8.20 6.19 17.58
CA ARG A 140 7.49 6.92 16.53
C ARG A 140 6.13 6.32 16.19
N LYS A 141 6.02 4.99 16.17
CA LYS A 141 4.75 4.29 15.98
C LYS A 141 3.76 4.60 17.12
N LEU A 142 4.23 4.60 18.37
CA LEU A 142 3.41 4.93 19.54
C LEU A 142 2.92 6.38 19.50
N TYR A 143 3.82 7.32 19.20
CA TYR A 143 3.48 8.74 19.06
C TYR A 143 2.44 8.96 17.95
N MET A 144 2.63 8.35 16.79
CA MET A 144 1.69 8.41 15.67
C MET A 144 0.30 7.88 16.08
N TYR A 145 0.25 6.76 16.80
CA TYR A 145 -1.02 6.20 17.27
C TYR A 145 -1.74 7.15 18.24
N GLN A 146 -1.00 7.77 19.16
CA GLN A 146 -1.57 8.75 20.09
C GLN A 146 -2.16 9.95 19.36
N GLN A 147 -1.41 10.52 18.39
CA GLN A 147 -1.90 11.64 17.58
C GLN A 147 -3.14 11.26 16.77
N ALA A 148 -3.15 10.09 16.14
CA ALA A 148 -4.29 9.59 15.37
C ALA A 148 -5.55 9.47 16.24
N ARG A 149 -5.39 8.95 17.47
CA ARG A 149 -6.49 8.85 18.43
C ARG A 149 -7.02 10.22 18.86
N LYS A 150 -6.13 11.18 19.14
CA LYS A 150 -6.54 12.57 19.49
C LYS A 150 -7.37 13.19 18.36
N ARG A 151 -6.88 13.12 17.12
CA ARG A 151 -7.60 13.62 15.93
C ARG A 151 -8.94 12.92 15.72
N PHE A 152 -9.02 11.63 15.98
CA PHE A 152 -10.27 10.88 15.86
C PHE A 152 -11.33 11.33 16.86
N LEU A 153 -10.96 11.57 18.12
CA LEU A 153 -11.87 12.05 19.15
C LEU A 153 -12.34 13.48 18.84
N GLU A 154 -11.43 14.36 18.45
CA GLU A 154 -11.75 15.74 18.03
C GLU A 154 -12.74 15.75 16.86
N ASN A 155 -12.50 14.94 15.82
CA ASN A 155 -13.43 14.83 14.68
C ASN A 155 -14.81 14.30 15.11
N LYS A 156 -14.85 13.38 16.08
CA LYS A 156 -16.09 12.83 16.61
C LYS A 156 -16.87 13.85 17.44
N GLU A 157 -16.18 14.71 18.20
CA GLU A 157 -16.81 15.81 18.94
C GLU A 157 -17.38 16.85 17.99
N LYS A 158 -16.61 17.26 16.97
CA LYS A 158 -17.09 18.17 15.91
C LYS A 158 -18.30 17.64 15.16
N GLN A 159 -18.34 16.34 14.87
CA GLN A 159 -19.52 15.71 14.24
C GLN A 159 -20.75 15.80 15.15
N LYS A 160 -20.59 15.49 16.45
CA LYS A 160 -21.71 15.62 17.42
C LYS A 160 -22.21 17.05 17.54
N GLU A 161 -21.32 18.04 17.52
CA GLU A 161 -21.70 19.46 17.56
C GLU A 161 -22.46 19.87 16.29
N ALA A 162 -22.03 19.40 15.11
CA ALA A 162 -22.75 19.64 13.85
C ALA A 162 -24.15 18.99 13.85
N ASP A 163 -24.24 17.73 14.29
CA ASP A 163 -25.52 17.01 14.38
C ASP A 163 -26.50 17.65 15.40
N ALA A 164 -25.96 18.32 16.42
CA ALA A 164 -26.74 19.06 17.41
C ALA A 164 -27.23 20.42 16.88
N ALA A 165 -26.41 21.11 16.07
CA ALA A 165 -26.78 22.39 15.45
C ALA A 165 -27.82 22.24 14.32
N ASP A 166 -27.88 21.08 13.65
CA ASP A 166 -28.88 20.80 12.61
C ASP A 166 -30.27 20.40 13.18
N ASN A 167 -30.38 20.17 14.49
CA ASN A 167 -31.63 19.78 15.18
C ASN A 167 -32.30 20.92 15.98
N GLU A 168 -31.75 22.13 15.93
CA GLU A 168 -32.29 23.35 16.56
C GLU A 168 -32.87 24.30 15.50
#